data_AF-A0A2E0WKF5-F1
#
_entry.id   AF-A0A2E0WKF5-F1
#
_cell.length_a   1.000
_cell.length_b   1.000
_cell.length_c   1.000
_cell.angle_alpha   90.00
_cell.angle_beta   90.00
_cell.angle_gamma   90.00
#
_symmetry.space_group_name_H-M   'P 1'
#
loop_
_entity.id
_entity.type
_entity.pdbx_description
1 polymer ?
#
loop_
_entity_poly.entity_id
_entity_poly.type
_entity_poly.pdbx_seq_one_letter_code
_entity_poly.pdbx_strand_id
1 'polypeptide(L)'
;MRSTVTIFSLLMLLLAGGCAGPAAVPEDSYYRLARAEPAARLSRPLLTGGLVVVEVQTPALYQDRAIVYRTTEQPLQLRRHHYHYWSERPPRLLQAYLVDYLTAAGLADRVQGEDYAGEARYRLHARLERFDQIRGARGAGVEVALEFELHDRDTGERLAASELSRTLFADTGDASMHTTVGLFHSALEQMSAEWLQRLADARR
;
A
#
# COMPACT_ATOMS: atom_id res chain seq x y z
N MET A 1 57.00 3.89 44.27
CA MET A 1 56.06 5.01 43.99
C MET A 1 55.81 5.28 42.51
N ARG A 2 56.79 5.12 41.59
CA ARG A 2 56.56 5.30 40.13
C ARG A 2 55.73 4.18 39.48
N SER A 3 55.83 2.95 39.99
CA SER A 3 55.17 1.76 39.42
C SER A 3 53.68 1.63 39.80
N THR A 4 53.25 2.15 40.95
CA THR A 4 51.83 2.18 41.36
C THR A 4 51.00 3.18 40.56
N VAL A 5 51.61 4.28 40.12
CA VAL A 5 50.94 5.28 39.25
C VAL A 5 50.68 4.70 37.86
N THR A 6 51.61 3.91 37.33
CA THR A 6 51.45 3.27 36.00
C THR A 6 50.36 2.20 35.99
N ILE A 7 50.24 1.43 37.08
CA ILE A 7 49.20 0.39 37.22
C ILE A 7 47.81 1.03 37.33
N PHE A 8 47.69 2.14 38.06
CA PHE A 8 46.42 2.85 38.21
C PHE A 8 45.96 3.50 36.90
N SER A 9 46.88 4.07 36.11
CA SER A 9 46.58 4.62 34.79
C SER A 9 46.20 3.54 33.76
N LEU A 10 46.79 2.35 33.83
CA LEU A 10 46.46 1.24 32.92
C LEU A 10 45.09 0.61 33.25
N LEU A 11 44.75 0.52 34.55
CA LEU A 11 43.44 0.04 35.00
C LEU A 11 42.33 1.02 34.60
N MET A 12 42.58 2.33 34.71
CA MET A 12 41.63 3.39 34.35
C MET A 12 41.36 3.46 32.83
N LEU A 13 42.34 3.08 32.00
CA LEU A 13 42.14 2.97 30.53
C LEU A 13 41.29 1.74 30.15
N LEU A 14 41.37 0.65 30.91
CA LEU A 14 40.61 -0.58 30.66
C LEU A 14 39.12 -0.42 31.02
N LEU A 15 38.80 0.41 32.02
CA LEU A 15 37.43 0.70 32.46
C LEU A 15 36.69 1.69 31.53
N ALA A 16 37.37 2.37 30.61
CA ALA A 16 36.77 3.33 29.68
C ALA A 16 36.22 2.70 28.38
N GLY A 17 36.46 1.41 28.12
CA GLY A 17 36.06 0.73 26.88
C GLY A 17 34.67 0.09 26.88
N GLY A 18 33.85 0.30 27.92
CA GLY A 18 32.70 -0.56 28.23
C GLY A 18 31.32 0.10 28.19
N CYS A 19 30.98 0.87 27.16
CA CYS A 19 29.60 1.33 26.94
C CYS A 19 29.20 1.25 25.46
N ALA A 20 29.40 0.08 24.83
CA ALA A 20 28.72 -0.26 23.59
C ALA A 20 27.89 -1.52 23.88
N GLY A 21 26.69 -1.34 24.44
CA GLY A 21 25.70 -2.41 24.47
C GLY A 21 25.42 -2.89 23.04
N PRO A 22 25.02 -4.16 22.85
CA PRO A 22 24.76 -4.67 21.51
C PRO A 22 23.74 -3.75 20.81
N ALA A 23 24.10 -3.22 19.65
CA ALA A 23 23.16 -2.47 18.83
C ALA A 23 21.91 -3.34 18.64
N ALA A 24 20.74 -2.81 18.95
CA ALA A 24 19.49 -3.54 18.79
C ALA A 24 19.39 -4.02 17.33
N VAL A 25 19.30 -5.34 17.16
CA VAL A 25 19.13 -5.94 15.83
C VAL A 25 17.78 -5.45 15.29
N PRO A 26 17.73 -4.82 14.10
CA PRO A 26 16.46 -4.40 13.52
C PRO A 26 15.52 -5.59 13.35
N GLU A 27 14.28 -5.43 13.78
CA GLU A 27 13.24 -6.45 13.67
C GLU A 27 12.37 -6.23 12.43
N ASP A 28 11.90 -7.33 11.83
CA ASP A 28 10.94 -7.28 10.74
C ASP A 28 9.60 -6.73 11.22
N SER A 29 9.09 -5.73 10.51
CA SER A 29 7.77 -5.15 10.73
C SER A 29 6.84 -5.45 9.56
N TYR A 30 5.64 -5.94 9.87
CA TYR A 30 4.62 -6.29 8.87
C TYR A 30 3.41 -5.37 8.98
N TYR A 31 2.95 -4.85 7.84
CA TYR A 31 1.89 -3.85 7.74
C TYR A 31 0.68 -4.37 6.95
N ARG A 32 -0.51 -3.99 7.37
CA ARG A 32 -1.76 -4.26 6.65
C ARG A 32 -2.45 -2.95 6.32
N LEU A 33 -3.24 -2.93 5.25
CA LEU A 33 -4.19 -1.86 5.05
C LEU A 33 -5.29 -1.94 6.11
N ALA A 34 -5.79 -0.79 6.54
CA ALA A 34 -7.03 -0.76 7.31
C ALA A 34 -8.20 -1.24 6.43
N ARG A 35 -9.25 -1.74 7.08
CA ARG A 35 -10.49 -2.11 6.40
C ARG A 35 -11.02 -0.89 5.64
N ALA A 36 -11.46 -1.10 4.41
CA ALA A 36 -12.06 -0.05 3.59
C ALA A 36 -13.41 0.40 4.18
N GLU A 37 -13.60 1.71 4.33
CA GLU A 37 -14.84 2.31 4.85
C GLU A 37 -15.34 3.42 3.91
N PRO A 38 -16.02 3.07 2.79
CA PRO A 38 -16.51 4.06 1.84
C PRO A 38 -17.38 5.13 2.52
N ALA A 39 -17.05 6.40 2.31
CA ALA A 39 -17.79 7.53 2.88
C ALA A 39 -19.26 7.60 2.41
N ALA A 40 -19.55 7.05 1.22
CA ALA A 40 -20.89 6.97 0.68
C ALA A 40 -21.19 5.54 0.21
N ARG A 41 -22.44 5.12 0.42
CA ARG A 41 -22.99 3.87 -0.12
C ARG A 41 -24.00 4.19 -1.20
N LEU A 42 -24.01 3.36 -2.24
CA LEU A 42 -25.01 3.45 -3.30
C LEU A 42 -26.38 3.01 -2.75
N SER A 43 -27.44 3.72 -3.15
CA SER A 43 -28.81 3.39 -2.72
C SER A 43 -29.36 2.11 -3.36
N ARG A 44 -28.79 1.72 -4.51
CA ARG A 44 -29.06 0.46 -5.20
C ARG A 44 -27.80 -0.01 -5.92
N PRO A 45 -27.59 -1.33 -6.06
CA PRO A 45 -26.48 -1.85 -6.87
C PRO A 45 -26.53 -1.30 -8.30
N LEU A 46 -25.37 -0.95 -8.84
CA LEU A 46 -25.22 -0.56 -10.25
C LEU A 46 -25.02 -1.79 -11.15
N LEU A 47 -24.56 -2.90 -10.57
CA LEU A 47 -24.24 -4.14 -11.26
C LEU A 47 -25.09 -5.29 -10.69
N THR A 48 -25.80 -6.01 -11.55
CA THR A 48 -26.60 -7.18 -11.21
C THR A 48 -26.02 -8.43 -11.86
N GLY A 49 -25.85 -9.51 -11.11
CA GLY A 49 -25.21 -10.75 -11.58
C GLY A 49 -23.78 -10.94 -11.07
N GLY A 50 -23.37 -10.18 -10.05
CA GLY A 50 -22.09 -10.31 -9.38
C GLY A 50 -20.92 -9.62 -10.08
N LEU A 51 -19.98 -9.15 -9.26
CA LEU A 51 -18.69 -8.59 -9.66
C LEU A 51 -17.55 -9.44 -9.10
N VAL A 52 -16.60 -9.78 -9.96
CA VAL A 52 -15.32 -10.35 -9.56
C VAL A 52 -14.23 -9.30 -9.68
N VAL A 53 -13.46 -9.13 -8.60
CA VAL A 53 -12.21 -8.37 -8.63
C VAL A 53 -11.09 -9.36 -8.93
N VAL A 54 -10.50 -9.22 -10.12
CA VAL A 54 -9.37 -10.05 -10.58
C VAL A 54 -8.12 -9.70 -9.76
N GLU A 55 -7.18 -10.64 -9.57
CA GLU A 55 -5.92 -10.32 -8.89
C GLU A 55 -5.23 -9.13 -9.57
N VAL A 56 -4.77 -8.16 -8.77
CA VAL A 56 -4.23 -6.90 -9.30
C VAL A 56 -2.92 -7.17 -10.04
N GLN A 57 -2.83 -6.75 -11.29
CA GLN A 57 -1.61 -6.88 -12.09
C GLN A 57 -0.59 -5.84 -11.62
N THR A 58 0.68 -6.21 -11.53
CA THR A 58 1.73 -5.29 -11.04
C THR A 58 3.06 -5.55 -11.75
N PRO A 59 3.90 -4.51 -11.92
CA PRO A 59 5.32 -4.68 -12.19
C PRO A 59 5.97 -5.65 -11.19
N ALA A 60 6.92 -6.46 -11.66
CA ALA A 60 7.60 -7.49 -10.86
C ALA A 60 8.18 -6.95 -9.54
N LEU A 61 8.56 -5.66 -9.49
CA LEU A 61 9.09 -5.05 -8.29
C LEU A 61 8.10 -5.10 -7.11
N TYR A 62 6.80 -4.93 -7.38
CA TYR A 62 5.72 -4.92 -6.37
C TYR A 62 5.13 -6.31 -6.13
N GLN A 63 5.66 -7.37 -6.74
CA GLN A 63 5.16 -8.73 -6.47
C GLN A 63 5.63 -9.31 -5.14
N ASP A 64 6.63 -8.69 -4.49
CA ASP A 64 7.13 -9.07 -3.17
C ASP A 64 6.50 -8.20 -2.08
N ARG A 65 6.59 -8.64 -0.83
CA ARG A 65 6.06 -7.96 0.35
C ARG A 65 6.87 -6.75 0.77
N ALA A 66 8.16 -6.64 0.41
CA ALA A 66 8.97 -5.50 0.82
C ALA A 66 8.37 -4.18 0.34
N ILE A 67 8.16 -3.23 1.26
CA ILE A 67 7.65 -1.91 0.90
C ILE A 67 8.68 -1.23 0.00
N VAL A 68 8.23 -0.74 -1.16
CA VAL A 68 9.08 -0.03 -2.13
C VAL A 68 9.14 1.44 -1.75
N TYR A 69 10.29 2.06 -1.96
CA TYR A 69 10.46 3.49 -1.78
C TYR A 69 11.40 4.10 -2.83
N ARG A 70 11.30 5.41 -2.96
CA ARG A 70 12.26 6.28 -3.67
C ARG A 70 12.58 7.49 -2.81
N THR A 71 13.69 8.16 -3.12
CA THR A 71 14.02 9.43 -2.45
C THR A 71 13.76 10.61 -3.38
N THR A 72 13.52 11.79 -2.81
CA THR A 72 13.32 13.03 -3.57
C THR A 72 14.54 13.42 -4.40
N GLU A 73 15.73 13.01 -3.98
CA GLU A 73 17.01 13.28 -4.66
C GLU A 73 17.27 12.30 -5.81
N GLN A 74 16.72 11.07 -5.73
CA GLN A 74 16.86 10.03 -6.75
C GLN A 74 15.48 9.45 -7.12
N PRO A 75 14.59 10.26 -7.72
CA PRO A 75 13.19 9.87 -7.94
C PRO A 75 13.02 8.72 -8.94
N LEU A 76 14.03 8.44 -9.78
CA LEU A 76 14.02 7.35 -10.75
C LEU A 76 14.56 6.03 -10.19
N GLN A 77 15.11 6.03 -8.97
CA GLN A 77 15.65 4.84 -8.32
C GLN A 77 14.65 4.28 -7.32
N LEU A 78 14.07 3.13 -7.64
CA LEU A 78 13.24 2.37 -6.71
C LEU A 78 14.10 1.44 -5.86
N ARG A 79 13.79 1.36 -4.57
CA ARG A 79 14.49 0.56 -3.58
C ARG A 79 13.47 -0.18 -2.72
N ARG A 80 13.89 -1.29 -2.12
CA ARG A 80 13.06 -2.08 -1.19
C ARG A 80 13.52 -1.85 0.24
N HIS A 81 12.57 -1.72 1.16
CA HIS A 81 12.85 -1.79 2.59
C HIS A 81 13.37 -3.18 2.95
N HIS A 82 14.29 -3.21 3.92
CA HIS A 82 14.91 -4.46 4.38
C HIS A 82 14.24 -5.03 5.64
N TYR A 83 13.41 -4.24 6.32
CA TYR A 83 12.75 -4.62 7.59
C TYR A 83 11.28 -4.15 7.65
N HIS A 84 10.74 -3.65 6.54
CA HIS A 84 9.35 -3.20 6.45
C HIS A 84 8.65 -3.86 5.28
N TYR A 85 7.63 -4.63 5.62
CA TYR A 85 6.94 -5.52 4.70
C TYR A 85 5.44 -5.31 4.78
N TRP A 86 4.76 -5.43 3.64
CA TRP A 86 3.35 -5.73 3.62
C TRP A 86 3.11 -7.12 4.22
N SER A 87 1.97 -7.29 4.87
CA SER A 87 1.51 -8.57 5.44
C SER A 87 1.24 -9.61 4.35
N GLU A 88 0.84 -9.16 3.16
CA GLU A 88 0.63 -9.95 1.95
C GLU A 88 1.24 -9.21 0.75
N ARG A 89 1.52 -9.92 -0.35
CA ARG A 89 2.03 -9.32 -1.59
C ARG A 89 1.02 -8.27 -2.12
N PRO A 90 1.48 -7.10 -2.60
CA PRO A 90 0.63 -6.03 -3.11
C PRO A 90 -0.51 -6.46 -4.06
N PRO A 91 -0.33 -7.39 -5.03
CA PRO A 91 -1.43 -7.89 -5.87
C PRO A 91 -2.66 -8.36 -5.08
N ARG A 92 -2.43 -9.22 -4.07
CA ARG A 92 -3.47 -9.84 -3.24
C ARG A 92 -4.00 -8.87 -2.19
N LEU A 93 -3.11 -8.07 -1.59
CA LEU A 93 -3.47 -7.04 -0.62
C LEU A 93 -4.42 -6.00 -1.24
N LEU A 94 -4.15 -5.54 -2.46
CA LEU A 94 -5.00 -4.59 -3.17
C LEU A 94 -6.30 -5.21 -3.67
N GLN A 95 -6.27 -6.46 -4.14
CA GLN A 95 -7.49 -7.18 -4.52
C GLN A 95 -8.45 -7.29 -3.34
N ALA A 96 -7.95 -7.73 -2.17
CA ALA A 96 -8.75 -7.84 -0.96
C ALA A 96 -9.32 -6.48 -0.53
N TYR A 97 -8.50 -5.42 -0.57
CA TYR A 97 -8.96 -4.06 -0.28
C TYR A 97 -10.10 -3.60 -1.20
N LEU A 98 -9.98 -3.84 -2.52
CA LEU A 98 -11.00 -3.46 -3.49
C LEU A 98 -12.29 -4.28 -3.30
N VAL A 99 -12.19 -5.58 -3.00
CA VAL A 99 -13.36 -6.40 -2.65
C VAL A 99 -14.07 -5.82 -1.44
N ASP A 100 -13.35 -5.52 -0.36
CA ASP A 100 -13.92 -4.93 0.86
C ASP A 100 -14.59 -3.58 0.56
N TYR A 101 -13.89 -2.68 -0.14
CA TYR A 101 -14.40 -1.35 -0.47
C TYR A 101 -15.68 -1.43 -1.30
N LEU A 102 -15.67 -2.21 -2.39
CA LEU A 102 -16.79 -2.27 -3.33
C LEU A 102 -18.00 -3.03 -2.77
N THR A 103 -17.76 -4.00 -1.88
CA THR A 103 -18.81 -4.64 -1.08
C THR A 103 -19.46 -3.62 -0.16
N ALA A 104 -18.65 -2.90 0.63
CA ALA A 104 -19.14 -1.91 1.59
C ALA A 104 -19.86 -0.74 0.92
N ALA A 105 -19.46 -0.38 -0.30
CA ALA A 105 -20.09 0.67 -1.10
C ALA A 105 -21.40 0.23 -1.76
N GLY A 106 -21.68 -1.07 -1.82
CA GLY A 106 -22.88 -1.63 -2.45
C GLY A 106 -22.87 -1.54 -3.98
N LEU A 107 -21.70 -1.67 -4.61
CA LEU A 107 -21.58 -1.54 -6.08
C LEU A 107 -22.37 -2.62 -6.84
N ALA A 108 -22.30 -3.86 -6.35
CA ALA A 108 -22.96 -5.03 -6.95
C ALA A 108 -23.78 -5.79 -5.90
N ASP A 109 -24.70 -6.63 -6.37
CA ASP A 109 -25.44 -7.61 -5.56
C ASP A 109 -24.52 -8.60 -4.84
N ARG A 110 -23.36 -8.92 -5.43
CA ARG A 110 -22.28 -9.69 -4.82
C ARG A 110 -20.93 -9.21 -5.36
N VAL A 111 -19.96 -9.01 -4.48
CA VAL A 111 -18.56 -8.73 -4.86
C VAL A 111 -17.68 -9.81 -4.25
N GLN A 112 -16.76 -10.36 -5.03
CA GLN A 112 -15.87 -11.43 -4.59
C GLN A 112 -14.51 -11.37 -5.29
N GLY A 113 -13.50 -11.98 -4.67
CA GLY A 113 -12.19 -12.18 -5.28
C GLY A 113 -12.21 -13.28 -6.35
N GLU A 114 -11.14 -13.33 -7.14
CA GLU A 114 -11.00 -14.27 -8.26
C GLU A 114 -11.06 -15.75 -7.86
N ASP A 115 -10.55 -16.10 -6.68
CA ASP A 115 -10.58 -17.49 -6.19
C ASP A 115 -12.00 -18.06 -6.04
N TYR A 116 -13.01 -17.19 -5.99
CA TYR A 116 -14.43 -17.54 -5.87
C TYR A 116 -15.25 -17.08 -7.07
N ALA A 117 -14.59 -16.82 -8.22
CA ALA A 117 -15.17 -16.07 -9.33
C ALA A 117 -16.54 -16.58 -9.82
N GLY A 118 -16.76 -17.91 -9.75
CA GLY A 118 -18.04 -18.54 -10.08
C GLY A 118 -18.68 -17.99 -11.34
N GLU A 119 -19.99 -17.77 -11.28
CA GLU A 119 -20.81 -17.25 -12.39
C GLU A 119 -20.95 -15.72 -12.42
N ALA A 120 -20.04 -14.94 -11.80
CA ALA A 120 -20.15 -13.48 -11.82
C ALA A 120 -20.08 -12.91 -13.25
N ARG A 121 -21.03 -12.03 -13.59
CA ARG A 121 -21.15 -11.41 -14.91
C ARG A 121 -20.08 -10.36 -15.15
N TYR A 122 -19.70 -9.59 -14.14
CA TYR A 122 -18.77 -8.48 -14.31
C TYR A 122 -17.37 -8.82 -13.78
N ARG A 123 -16.34 -8.31 -14.45
CA ARG A 123 -14.95 -8.40 -14.01
C ARG A 123 -14.32 -7.02 -13.90
N LEU A 124 -13.78 -6.72 -12.73
CA LEU A 124 -12.91 -5.58 -12.50
C LEU A 124 -11.46 -6.04 -12.60
N HIS A 125 -10.77 -5.57 -13.63
CA HIS A 125 -9.33 -5.65 -13.75
C HIS A 125 -8.72 -4.39 -13.16
N ALA A 126 -7.67 -4.55 -12.36
CA ALA A 126 -6.86 -3.44 -11.89
C ALA A 126 -5.38 -3.69 -12.17
N ARG A 127 -4.65 -2.64 -12.54
CA ARG A 127 -3.21 -2.68 -12.81
C ARG A 127 -2.52 -1.58 -12.01
N LEU A 128 -1.57 -1.98 -11.18
CA LEU A 128 -0.79 -1.10 -10.31
C LEU A 128 0.44 -0.59 -11.04
N GLU A 129 0.54 0.72 -11.20
CA GLU A 129 1.70 1.36 -11.82
C GLU A 129 2.70 1.88 -10.80
N ARG A 130 2.19 2.47 -9.70
CA ARG A 130 2.98 3.06 -8.62
C ARG A 130 2.44 2.62 -7.28
N PHE A 131 3.36 2.25 -6.39
CA PHE A 131 3.05 1.84 -5.02
C PHE A 131 4.30 1.98 -4.14
N ASP A 132 4.78 3.21 -4.05
CA ASP A 132 6.06 3.51 -3.42
C ASP A 132 5.97 4.65 -2.40
N GLN A 133 6.73 4.50 -1.32
CA GLN A 133 6.98 5.57 -0.37
C GLN A 133 7.93 6.59 -0.99
N ILE A 134 7.60 7.87 -0.84
CA ILE A 134 8.47 8.99 -1.17
C ILE A 134 9.16 9.43 0.12
N ARG A 135 10.50 9.34 0.15
CA ARG A 135 11.33 9.80 1.26
C ARG A 135 11.99 11.13 0.90
N GLY A 136 11.93 12.10 1.79
CA GLY A 136 12.56 13.40 1.60
C GLY A 136 12.38 14.30 2.82
N ALA A 137 12.81 15.56 2.70
CA ALA A 137 12.76 16.54 3.79
C ALA A 137 11.34 16.91 4.25
N ARG A 138 10.31 16.68 3.42
CA ARG A 138 8.90 17.01 3.73
C ARG A 138 8.24 16.05 4.73
N GLY A 139 8.85 14.91 5.05
CA GLY A 139 8.25 13.85 5.87
C GLY A 139 7.85 12.63 5.03
N ALA A 140 6.99 11.77 5.57
CA ALA A 140 6.45 10.61 4.87
C ALA A 140 5.62 11.05 3.66
N GLY A 141 5.88 10.46 2.49
CA GLY A 141 5.01 10.59 1.33
C GLY A 141 4.78 9.25 0.67
N VAL A 142 3.76 9.17 -0.17
CA VAL A 142 3.45 7.98 -0.98
C VAL A 142 2.97 8.40 -2.37
N GLU A 143 3.19 7.53 -3.34
CA GLU A 143 2.54 7.58 -4.63
C GLU A 143 1.83 6.24 -4.91
N VAL A 144 0.56 6.35 -5.28
CA VAL A 144 -0.26 5.21 -5.71
C VAL A 144 -0.85 5.55 -7.06
N ALA A 145 -0.66 4.67 -8.04
CA ALA A 145 -1.27 4.80 -9.36
C ALA A 145 -1.86 3.47 -9.79
N LEU A 146 -3.15 3.48 -10.14
CA LEU A 146 -3.92 2.32 -10.54
C LEU A 146 -4.70 2.64 -11.80
N GLU A 147 -4.71 1.67 -12.71
CA GLU A 147 -5.67 1.59 -13.79
C GLU A 147 -6.76 0.60 -13.44
N PHE A 148 -7.99 0.91 -13.83
CA PHE A 148 -9.17 0.10 -13.64
C PHE A 148 -9.87 -0.12 -14.97
N GLU A 149 -10.25 -1.36 -15.25
CA GLU A 149 -11.15 -1.68 -16.35
C GLU A 149 -12.27 -2.60 -15.88
N LEU A 150 -13.51 -2.20 -16.16
CA LEU A 150 -14.70 -3.00 -15.91
C LEU A 150 -15.17 -3.63 -17.21
N HIS A 151 -15.32 -4.94 -17.21
CA HIS A 151 -15.75 -5.72 -18.37
C HIS A 151 -17.02 -6.50 -18.08
N ASP A 152 -17.89 -6.66 -19.08
CA ASP A 152 -18.91 -7.70 -19.10
C ASP A 152 -18.25 -9.00 -19.57
N ARG A 153 -18.33 -10.05 -18.75
CA ARG A 153 -17.72 -11.35 -19.05
C ARG A 153 -18.32 -11.99 -20.30
N ASP A 154 -19.64 -11.93 -20.43
CA ASP A 154 -20.37 -12.72 -21.41
C ASP A 154 -20.19 -12.14 -22.80
N THR A 155 -20.13 -10.80 -22.91
CA THR A 155 -19.90 -10.11 -24.19
C THR A 155 -18.44 -9.76 -24.44
N GLY A 156 -17.60 -9.71 -23.40
CA GLY A 156 -16.23 -9.20 -23.47
C GLY A 156 -16.14 -7.67 -23.61
N GLU A 157 -17.25 -6.96 -23.49
CA GLU A 157 -17.29 -5.51 -23.67
C GLU A 157 -16.64 -4.79 -22.48
N ARG A 158 -15.77 -3.82 -22.79
CA ARG A 158 -15.21 -2.90 -21.79
C ARG A 158 -16.23 -1.80 -21.48
N LEU A 159 -16.88 -1.92 -20.33
CA LEU A 159 -17.94 -1.02 -19.87
C LEU A 159 -17.42 0.29 -19.28
N ALA A 160 -16.23 0.27 -18.66
CA ALA A 160 -15.59 1.46 -18.10
C ALA A 160 -14.07 1.29 -18.03
N ALA A 161 -13.35 2.40 -18.13
CA ALA A 161 -11.91 2.46 -17.92
C ALA A 161 -11.55 3.74 -17.15
N SER A 162 -10.54 3.68 -16.29
CA SER A 162 -10.01 4.84 -15.59
C SER A 162 -8.57 4.63 -15.18
N GLU A 163 -7.76 5.66 -15.34
CA GLU A 163 -6.42 5.76 -14.76
C GLU A 163 -6.47 6.80 -13.64
N LEU A 164 -6.05 6.41 -12.44
CA LEU A 164 -6.08 7.25 -11.25
C LEU A 164 -4.70 7.23 -10.59
N SER A 165 -4.24 8.40 -10.14
CA SER A 165 -3.04 8.54 -9.34
C SER A 165 -3.27 9.46 -8.15
N ARG A 166 -2.61 9.18 -7.04
CA ARG A 166 -2.56 9.99 -5.83
C ARG A 166 -1.14 10.06 -5.31
N THR A 167 -0.69 11.28 -5.05
CA THR A 167 0.51 11.54 -4.26
C THR A 167 0.09 12.25 -2.99
N LEU A 168 0.35 11.64 -1.84
CA LEU A 168 0.02 12.21 -0.54
C LEU A 168 1.29 12.38 0.30
N PHE A 169 1.30 13.40 1.14
CA PHE A 169 2.37 13.66 2.10
C PHE A 169 1.76 13.86 3.49
N ALA A 170 2.49 13.42 4.51
CA ALA A 170 2.20 13.73 5.89
C ALA A 170 2.52 15.19 6.20
N ASP A 171 2.10 15.63 7.39
CA ASP A 171 2.59 16.86 7.99
C ASP A 171 4.11 16.82 8.16
N THR A 172 4.74 17.99 8.09
CA THR A 172 6.20 18.09 8.09
C THR A 172 6.79 17.53 9.38
N GLY A 173 7.75 16.61 9.23
CA GLY A 173 8.50 16.03 10.35
C GLY A 173 8.06 14.63 10.77
N ASP A 174 6.87 14.16 10.39
CA ASP A 174 6.49 12.76 10.58
C ASP A 174 6.91 11.91 9.38
N ALA A 175 7.95 11.09 9.58
CA ALA A 175 8.46 10.16 8.58
C ALA A 175 8.22 8.69 8.98
N SER A 176 7.32 8.42 9.92
CA SER A 176 7.08 7.08 10.43
C SER A 176 6.48 6.15 9.39
N MET A 177 6.76 4.84 9.52
CA MET A 177 6.14 3.84 8.64
C MET A 177 4.65 3.69 8.92
N HIS A 178 4.19 3.93 10.16
CA HIS A 178 2.77 3.95 10.49
C HIS A 178 2.02 5.01 9.66
N THR A 179 2.53 6.24 9.65
CA THR A 179 1.96 7.34 8.87
C THR A 179 2.06 7.06 7.36
N THR A 180 3.18 6.50 6.90
CA THR A 180 3.34 6.07 5.49
C THR A 180 2.25 5.08 5.07
N VAL A 181 1.98 4.04 5.87
CA VAL A 181 0.92 3.06 5.59
C VAL A 181 -0.47 3.69 5.66
N GLY A 182 -0.69 4.62 6.58
CA GLY A 182 -1.91 5.44 6.64
C GLY A 182 -2.15 6.22 5.33
N LEU A 183 -1.10 6.85 4.78
CA LEU A 183 -1.20 7.56 3.51
C LEU A 183 -1.51 6.62 2.33
N PHE A 184 -0.93 5.42 2.29
CA PHE A 184 -1.30 4.41 1.28
C PHE A 184 -2.79 4.08 1.36
N HIS A 185 -3.31 3.86 2.57
CA HIS A 185 -4.73 3.59 2.78
C HIS A 185 -5.61 4.76 2.32
N SER A 186 -5.29 6.00 2.70
CA SER A 186 -6.04 7.19 2.28
C SER A 186 -5.99 7.41 0.76
N ALA A 187 -4.86 7.12 0.10
CA ALA A 187 -4.76 7.21 -1.35
C ALA A 187 -5.71 6.22 -2.03
N LEU A 188 -5.72 4.96 -1.58
CA LEU A 188 -6.60 3.92 -2.11
C LEU A 188 -8.08 4.23 -1.89
N GLU A 189 -8.43 4.78 -0.73
CA GLU A 189 -9.80 5.19 -0.40
C GLU A 189 -10.27 6.31 -1.34
N GLN A 190 -9.47 7.36 -1.51
CA GLN A 190 -9.79 8.47 -2.41
C GLN A 190 -9.93 8.01 -3.87
N MET A 191 -9.05 7.12 -4.32
CA MET A 191 -9.09 6.57 -5.69
C MET A 191 -10.31 5.68 -5.91
N SER A 192 -10.64 4.84 -4.93
CA SER A 192 -11.81 3.95 -5.01
C SER A 192 -13.12 4.75 -4.99
N ALA A 193 -13.19 5.82 -4.19
CA ALA A 193 -14.32 6.75 -4.18
C ALA A 193 -14.48 7.48 -5.52
N GLU A 194 -13.38 8.00 -6.07
CA GLU A 194 -13.40 8.67 -7.37
C GLU A 194 -13.83 7.73 -8.49
N TRP A 195 -13.28 6.51 -8.53
CA TRP A 195 -13.65 5.52 -9.54
C TRP A 195 -15.12 5.14 -9.46
N LEU A 196 -15.63 4.89 -8.24
CA LEU A 196 -17.03 4.57 -8.00
C LEU A 196 -17.96 5.68 -8.48
N GLN A 197 -17.61 6.94 -8.18
CA GLN A 197 -18.39 8.10 -8.59
C GLN A 197 -18.41 8.23 -10.12
N ARG A 198 -17.26 8.11 -10.79
CA ARG A 198 -17.18 8.14 -12.27
C ARG A 198 -18.04 7.04 -12.90
N LEU A 199 -18.01 5.83 -12.34
CA LEU A 199 -18.83 4.71 -12.81
C LEU A 199 -20.33 4.99 -12.60
N ALA A 200 -20.71 5.57 -11.46
CA ALA A 200 -22.09 5.92 -11.18
C ALA A 200 -22.62 6.99 -12.15
N ASP A 201 -21.80 8.00 -12.46
CA ASP A 201 -22.18 9.07 -13.37
C ASP A 201 -22.29 8.60 -14.82
N ALA A 202 -21.42 7.66 -15.27
CA ALA A 202 -21.47 7.08 -16.61
C ALA A 202 -22.69 6.17 -16.86
N ARG A 203 -23.42 5.77 -15.81
CA ARG A 203 -24.59 4.88 -15.90
C ARG A 203 -25.92 5.55 -15.54
N ARG A 204 -25.93 6.87 -15.34
CA ARG A 204 -27.16 7.68 -15.23
C ARG A 204 -27.64 8.09 -16.60
#